data_AF-A0A2R5FZK3-F1
#
_entry.id   AF-A0A2R5FZK3-F1
#
_cell.length_a   1.000
_cell.length_b   1.000
_cell.length_c   1.000
_cell.angle_alpha   90.00
_cell.angle_beta   90.00
_cell.angle_gamma   90.00
#
_symmetry.space_group_name_H-M   'P 1'
#
loop_
_entity.id
_entity.type
_entity.pdbx_description
1 polymer ?
#
loop_
_entity_poly.entity_id
_entity_poly.type
_entity_poly.pdbx_seq_one_letter_code
_entity_poly.pdbx_strand_id
1 'polypeptide(L)'
;GPDGRDLVLKAFHLASEAWSSRFYHQVTALAQIQSAYIVQIHGAFMQDACEGCILMPFYPGGDLATWSRDHSHADMAIRLRIAIGLLSGLHDLHSRGFVHCNVKPENVFLAKGLSPVLGDFDGVQTHNVTMTQPMQATIIKYMAPELRNGNVDKVEPAVDMFSVGVVLAELFDGSEVSDAIQALVSSLQSADPTQRPTALEALHHEAFQAEPMKEASCVICLDVYPVSGGVSCADGHFACIECLSRSVRAAIEAHSHVKVLRDGSVCCVAPDCELLVSGRAIASAVPDGDLSALLAIVRAQFERDAAAEQERQFRDRVDAALLEHELDQTMQNHIRTIQNEVLAITCPRCSTVFADFDGCCALKCGACSSYFCAWCLQDTGNDAGACHQHVATCASKPAGDEDPFFSDFAVVKQAWARLRAQRLRHYMAEKIEDAGMRALVQQRLRPLLTPDIVGDNFRFE
;
A
#
# COMPACT_ATOMS: atom_id res chain seq x y z
N GLY A 1 35.77 -1.23 -24.34
CA GLY A 1 36.67 -2.40 -24.34
C GLY A 1 36.45 -3.24 -25.59
N PRO A 2 37.34 -4.19 -25.92
CA PRO A 2 37.18 -5.12 -27.05
C PRO A 2 35.89 -5.96 -26.99
N ASP A 3 35.28 -6.04 -25.82
CA ASP A 3 34.07 -6.79 -25.47
C ASP A 3 32.82 -5.90 -25.29
N GLY A 4 32.90 -4.61 -25.67
CA GLY A 4 31.78 -3.66 -25.57
C GLY A 4 31.54 -3.08 -24.17
N ARG A 5 32.38 -3.37 -23.17
CA ARG A 5 32.29 -2.75 -21.84
C ARG A 5 32.95 -1.39 -21.78
N ASP A 6 32.30 -0.44 -21.11
CA ASP A 6 32.88 0.88 -20.83
C ASP A 6 34.01 0.74 -19.79
N LEU A 7 35.12 1.44 -20.05
CA LEU A 7 36.32 1.44 -19.23
C LEU A 7 36.72 2.88 -18.92
N VAL A 8 37.34 3.07 -17.76
CA VAL A 8 37.94 4.33 -17.34
C VAL A 8 39.45 4.23 -17.47
N LEU A 9 40.05 5.23 -18.10
CA LEU A 9 41.49 5.42 -18.16
C LEU A 9 41.87 6.58 -17.24
N LYS A 10 42.51 6.29 -16.11
CA LYS A 10 43.04 7.31 -15.20
C LYS A 10 44.51 7.56 -15.56
N ALA A 11 44.84 8.80 -15.94
CA ALA A 11 46.19 9.21 -16.30
C ALA A 11 46.86 9.98 -15.15
N PHE A 12 48.16 9.73 -14.97
CA PHE A 12 48.99 10.29 -13.92
C PHE A 12 50.22 10.96 -14.53
N HIS A 13 50.46 12.22 -14.18
CA HIS A 13 51.68 12.90 -14.57
C HIS A 13 52.79 12.63 -13.54
N LEU A 14 53.80 11.86 -13.94
CA LEU A 14 54.88 11.36 -13.09
C LEU A 14 56.10 12.29 -13.12
N ALA A 15 55.87 13.59 -12.97
CA ALA A 15 56.92 14.62 -13.07
C ALA A 15 57.92 14.63 -11.90
N SER A 16 57.63 13.89 -10.82
CA SER A 16 58.53 13.76 -9.67
C SER A 16 58.61 12.32 -9.16
N GLU A 17 59.69 12.02 -8.44
CA GLU A 17 59.89 10.72 -7.79
C GLU A 17 58.77 10.40 -6.79
N ALA A 18 58.22 11.42 -6.12
CA ALA A 18 57.08 11.26 -5.22
C ALA A 18 55.81 10.81 -5.96
N TRP A 19 55.49 11.41 -7.11
CA TRP A 19 54.33 11.02 -7.93
C TRP A 19 54.51 9.65 -8.56
N SER A 20 55.73 9.36 -9.03
CA SER A 20 56.10 8.04 -9.55
C SER A 20 55.92 6.95 -8.50
N SER A 21 56.42 7.18 -7.28
CA SER A 21 56.29 6.25 -6.16
C SER A 21 54.82 5.97 -5.81
N ARG A 22 53.97 7.00 -5.71
CA ARG A 22 52.53 6.82 -5.47
C ARG A 22 51.84 5.99 -6.55
N PHE A 23 52.16 6.26 -7.83
CA PHE A 23 51.60 5.49 -8.94
C PHE A 23 51.98 4.00 -8.84
N TYR A 24 53.26 3.69 -8.71
CA TYR A 24 53.72 2.29 -8.62
C TYR A 24 53.21 1.59 -7.36
N HIS A 25 53.09 2.32 -6.25
CA HIS A 25 52.58 1.77 -4.99
C HIS A 25 51.10 1.40 -5.10
N GLN A 26 50.28 2.28 -5.70
CA GLN A 26 48.88 1.98 -6.01
C GLN A 26 48.73 0.76 -6.93
N VAL A 27 49.49 0.72 -8.04
CA VAL A 27 49.44 -0.41 -8.98
C VAL A 27 49.81 -1.71 -8.27
N THR A 28 50.83 -1.67 -7.40
CA THR A 28 51.28 -2.83 -6.63
C THR A 28 50.20 -3.31 -5.66
N ALA A 29 49.56 -2.41 -4.92
CA ALA A 29 48.48 -2.75 -4.01
C ALA A 29 47.30 -3.39 -4.77
N LEU A 30 46.81 -2.71 -5.82
CA LEU A 30 45.66 -3.18 -6.61
C LEU A 30 45.92 -4.50 -7.35
N ALA A 31 47.18 -4.80 -7.71
CA ALA A 31 47.54 -6.07 -8.32
C ALA A 31 47.51 -7.26 -7.34
N GLN A 32 47.66 -7.01 -6.03
CA GLN A 32 47.70 -8.05 -5.00
C GLN A 32 46.33 -8.33 -4.37
N ILE A 33 45.35 -7.49 -4.66
CA ILE A 33 44.03 -7.53 -4.03
C ILE A 33 43.00 -8.05 -5.02
N GLN A 34 42.40 -9.18 -4.69
CA GLN A 34 41.17 -9.66 -5.31
C GLN A 34 40.04 -9.53 -4.29
N SER A 35 39.08 -8.67 -4.58
CA SER A 35 37.90 -8.40 -3.76
C SER A 35 36.75 -7.94 -4.64
N ALA A 36 35.51 -8.29 -4.26
CA ALA A 36 34.31 -7.76 -4.92
C ALA A 36 34.04 -6.28 -4.58
N TYR A 37 34.69 -5.76 -3.54
CA TYR A 37 34.45 -4.43 -2.96
C TYR A 37 35.64 -3.47 -3.14
N ILE A 38 36.65 -3.85 -3.92
CA ILE A 38 37.79 -2.99 -4.30
C ILE A 38 37.87 -2.93 -5.82
N VAL A 39 38.21 -1.75 -6.36
CA VAL A 39 38.38 -1.56 -7.80
C VAL A 39 39.42 -2.53 -8.36
N GLN A 40 39.04 -3.30 -9.38
CA GLN A 40 39.96 -4.17 -10.07
C GLN A 40 40.57 -3.47 -11.28
N ILE A 41 41.90 -3.43 -11.37
CA ILE A 41 42.58 -2.89 -12.55
C ILE A 41 42.64 -3.93 -13.66
N HIS A 42 42.32 -3.54 -14.88
CA HIS A 42 42.49 -4.37 -16.08
C HIS A 42 43.94 -4.33 -16.59
N GLY A 43 44.63 -3.22 -16.32
CA GLY A 43 46.03 -3.06 -16.66
C GLY A 43 46.56 -1.71 -16.22
N ALA A 44 47.88 -1.62 -16.11
CA ALA A 44 48.61 -0.38 -15.93
C ALA A 44 49.73 -0.33 -16.99
N PHE A 45 49.94 0.83 -17.60
CA PHE A 45 50.96 1.01 -18.63
C PHE A 45 51.51 2.43 -18.60
N MET A 46 52.68 2.59 -19.20
CA MET A 46 53.28 3.90 -19.44
C MET A 46 52.91 4.32 -20.86
N GLN A 47 52.34 5.52 -21.02
CA GLN A 47 52.06 6.08 -22.35
C GLN A 47 53.30 6.80 -22.90
N ASP A 48 54.07 7.45 -22.02
CA ASP A 48 55.36 8.10 -22.28
C ASP A 48 56.27 8.01 -21.04
N ALA A 49 57.49 8.57 -21.06
CA ALA A 49 58.42 8.53 -19.93
C ALA A 49 57.88 9.15 -18.63
N CYS A 50 56.91 10.07 -18.72
CA CYS A 50 56.37 10.83 -17.59
C CYS A 50 54.85 10.68 -17.42
N GLU A 51 54.21 9.75 -18.11
CA GLU A 51 52.76 9.52 -18.01
C GLU A 51 52.44 8.04 -17.76
N GLY A 52 51.91 7.77 -16.56
CA GLY A 52 51.41 6.46 -16.17
C GLY A 52 49.88 6.41 -16.32
N CYS A 53 49.36 5.28 -16.77
CA CYS A 53 47.92 5.09 -16.98
C CYS A 53 47.43 3.82 -16.28
N ILE A 54 46.25 3.90 -15.67
CA ILE A 54 45.54 2.76 -15.10
C ILE A 54 44.20 2.61 -15.81
N LEU A 55 43.95 1.41 -16.33
CA LEU A 55 42.71 1.02 -16.98
C LEU A 55 41.85 0.23 -16.00
N MET A 56 40.62 0.66 -15.76
CA MET A 56 39.69 0.04 -14.80
C MET A 56 38.24 0.03 -15.34
N PRO A 57 37.33 -0.79 -14.77
CA PRO A 57 35.92 -0.76 -15.12
C PRO A 57 35.29 0.62 -14.90
N PHE A 58 34.34 0.99 -15.77
CA PHE A 58 33.43 2.10 -15.50
C PHE A 58 32.29 1.64 -14.58
N TYR A 59 32.02 2.40 -13.52
CA TYR A 59 30.94 2.13 -12.58
C TYR A 59 29.76 3.08 -12.86
N PRO A 60 28.65 2.57 -13.44
CA PRO A 60 27.56 3.42 -13.92
C PRO A 60 26.73 4.06 -12.81
N GLY A 61 26.82 3.57 -11.57
CA GLY A 61 26.15 4.17 -10.42
C GLY A 61 26.83 5.42 -9.87
N GLY A 62 27.95 5.84 -10.47
CA GLY A 62 28.73 6.99 -10.02
C GLY A 62 29.41 6.73 -8.68
N ASP A 63 29.66 7.80 -7.92
CA ASP A 63 30.23 7.77 -6.58
C ASP A 63 29.16 7.95 -5.48
N LEU A 64 29.50 7.52 -4.27
CA LEU A 64 28.60 7.56 -3.10
C LEU A 64 28.25 9.00 -2.68
N ALA A 65 29.09 9.99 -2.95
CA ALA A 65 28.82 11.39 -2.61
C ALA A 65 27.65 11.93 -3.44
N THR A 66 27.68 11.66 -4.74
CA THR A 66 26.60 12.01 -5.68
C THR A 66 25.35 11.20 -5.37
N TRP A 67 25.50 9.88 -5.18
CA TRP A 67 24.35 9.01 -4.91
C TRP A 67 23.62 9.39 -3.62
N SER A 68 24.34 9.65 -2.52
CA SER A 68 23.72 10.00 -1.22
C SER A 68 22.96 11.32 -1.29
N ARG A 69 23.44 12.28 -2.10
CA ARG A 69 22.78 13.56 -2.32
C ARG A 69 21.46 13.40 -3.09
N ASP A 70 21.49 12.58 -4.13
CA ASP A 70 20.35 12.40 -5.03
C ASP A 70 19.29 11.44 -4.45
N HIS A 71 19.66 10.61 -3.47
CA HIS A 71 18.81 9.58 -2.87
C HIS A 71 18.69 9.72 -1.35
N SER A 72 18.43 10.94 -0.87
CA SER A 72 18.26 11.24 0.56
C SER A 72 17.20 10.40 1.27
N HIS A 73 16.23 9.83 0.53
CA HIS A 73 15.16 8.97 1.05
C HIS A 73 15.37 7.47 0.75
N ALA A 74 16.57 7.04 0.36
CA ALA A 74 16.84 5.63 0.09
C ALA A 74 16.64 4.74 1.33
N ASP A 75 16.10 3.55 1.10
CA ASP A 75 15.82 2.54 2.13
C ASP A 75 17.08 2.19 2.96
N MET A 76 16.86 1.97 4.26
CA MET A 76 17.90 1.57 5.20
C MET A 76 18.67 0.33 4.74
N ALA A 77 17.99 -0.65 4.12
CA ALA A 77 18.61 -1.86 3.61
C ALA A 77 19.70 -1.59 2.55
N ILE A 78 19.51 -0.57 1.70
CA ILE A 78 20.49 -0.20 0.68
C ILE A 78 21.71 0.43 1.36
N ARG A 79 21.49 1.34 2.32
CA ARG A 79 22.55 2.01 3.08
C ARG A 79 23.39 1.00 3.88
N LEU A 80 22.73 0.05 4.53
CA LEU A 80 23.40 -1.06 5.24
C LEU A 80 24.23 -1.92 4.27
N ARG A 81 23.71 -2.26 3.10
CA ARG A 81 24.47 -3.00 2.07
C ARG A 81 25.73 -2.24 1.62
N ILE A 82 25.62 -0.92 1.44
CA ILE A 82 26.77 -0.08 1.11
C ILE A 82 27.79 -0.07 2.25
N ALA A 83 27.34 0.10 3.50
CA ALA A 83 28.20 0.08 4.68
C ALA A 83 28.95 -1.25 4.84
N ILE A 84 28.23 -2.37 4.72
CA ILE A 84 28.79 -3.73 4.81
C ILE A 84 29.82 -3.97 3.70
N GLY A 85 29.51 -3.58 2.46
CA GLY A 85 30.46 -3.76 1.36
C GLY A 85 31.71 -2.90 1.50
N LEU A 86 31.59 -1.65 1.96
CA LEU A 86 32.74 -0.78 2.24
C LEU A 86 33.65 -1.38 3.32
N LEU A 87 33.08 -1.83 4.44
CA LEU A 87 33.84 -2.49 5.51
C LEU A 87 34.48 -3.80 5.03
N SER A 88 33.79 -4.58 4.19
CA SER A 88 34.34 -5.81 3.60
C SER A 88 35.54 -5.51 2.70
N GLY A 89 35.47 -4.46 1.88
CA GLY A 89 36.61 -4.01 1.07
C GLY A 89 37.80 -3.60 1.95
N LEU A 90 37.57 -2.84 3.02
CA LEU A 90 38.65 -2.45 3.93
C LEU A 90 39.25 -3.64 4.68
N HIS A 91 38.44 -4.62 5.08
CA HIS A 91 38.96 -5.87 5.63
C HIS A 91 39.89 -6.60 4.64
N ASP A 92 39.48 -6.72 3.37
CA ASP A 92 40.27 -7.33 2.30
C ASP A 92 41.56 -6.57 2.00
N LEU A 93 41.58 -5.25 2.21
CA LEU A 93 42.74 -4.40 2.08
C LEU A 93 43.71 -4.56 3.26
N HIS A 94 43.19 -4.40 4.48
CA HIS A 94 43.96 -4.40 5.72
C HIS A 94 44.59 -5.78 5.98
N SER A 95 43.89 -6.86 5.64
CA SER A 95 44.41 -8.23 5.75
C SER A 95 45.62 -8.50 4.85
N ARG A 96 45.82 -7.70 3.80
CA ARG A 96 46.99 -7.74 2.90
C ARG A 96 48.09 -6.74 3.31
N GLY A 97 47.93 -6.06 4.45
CA GLY A 97 48.94 -5.15 4.98
C GLY A 97 48.98 -3.78 4.30
N PHE A 98 47.88 -3.36 3.67
CA PHE A 98 47.74 -2.03 3.08
C PHE A 98 46.74 -1.18 3.88
N VAL A 99 46.89 0.13 3.83
CA VAL A 99 45.98 1.13 4.42
C VAL A 99 45.63 2.14 3.34
N HIS A 100 44.36 2.45 3.14
CA HIS A 100 43.88 3.26 2.01
C HIS A 100 44.24 4.74 2.15
N CYS A 101 44.12 5.28 3.37
CA CYS A 101 44.41 6.67 3.75
C CYS A 101 43.61 7.76 3.02
N ASN A 102 42.57 7.40 2.27
CA ASN A 102 41.78 8.35 1.47
C ASN A 102 40.33 7.85 1.29
N VAL A 103 39.76 7.25 2.33
CA VAL A 103 38.37 6.79 2.33
C VAL A 103 37.45 8.01 2.47
N LYS A 104 36.57 8.19 1.48
CA LYS A 104 35.57 9.26 1.42
C LYS A 104 34.48 8.88 0.40
N PRO A 105 33.30 9.51 0.41
CA PRO A 105 32.19 9.09 -0.45
C PRO A 105 32.51 9.19 -1.96
N GLU A 106 33.33 10.16 -2.37
CA GLU A 106 33.75 10.31 -3.78
C GLU A 106 34.61 9.14 -4.28
N ASN A 107 35.21 8.38 -3.35
CA ASN A 107 36.10 7.26 -3.63
C ASN A 107 35.40 5.91 -3.44
N VAL A 108 34.09 5.90 -3.17
CA VAL A 108 33.28 4.68 -3.12
C VAL A 108 32.38 4.68 -4.35
N PHE A 109 32.77 3.93 -5.38
CA PHE A 109 32.00 3.80 -6.61
C PHE A 109 30.85 2.81 -6.44
N LEU A 110 29.80 2.98 -7.25
CA LEU A 110 28.62 2.11 -7.21
C LEU A 110 28.50 1.31 -8.51
N ALA A 111 28.70 -0.01 -8.38
CA ALA A 111 28.43 -0.94 -9.47
C ALA A 111 26.92 -1.12 -9.70
N LYS A 112 26.58 -1.79 -10.81
CA LYS A 112 25.19 -2.16 -11.10
C LYS A 112 24.58 -2.93 -9.92
N GLY A 113 23.39 -2.53 -9.48
CA GLY A 113 22.75 -3.09 -8.28
C GLY A 113 23.16 -2.42 -6.97
N LEU A 114 23.88 -1.28 -7.03
CA LEU A 114 24.33 -0.51 -5.86
C LEU A 114 25.24 -1.32 -4.93
N SER A 115 26.13 -2.13 -5.51
CA SER A 115 27.24 -2.74 -4.78
C SER A 115 28.37 -1.73 -4.68
N PRO A 116 28.88 -1.41 -3.47
CA PRO A 116 29.96 -0.45 -3.30
C PRO A 116 31.28 -1.05 -3.77
N VAL A 117 32.15 -0.20 -4.33
CA VAL A 117 33.50 -0.55 -4.76
C VAL A 117 34.42 0.57 -4.32
N LEU A 118 35.30 0.29 -3.37
CA LEU A 118 36.32 1.22 -2.91
C LEU A 118 37.35 1.43 -4.04
N GLY A 119 37.60 2.68 -4.38
CA GLY A 119 38.50 3.10 -5.45
C GLY A 119 39.39 4.27 -5.04
N ASP A 120 40.20 4.73 -5.99
CA ASP A 120 41.17 5.82 -5.80
C ASP A 120 42.22 5.56 -4.71
N PHE A 121 43.19 4.71 -5.04
CA PHE A 121 44.25 4.23 -4.16
C PHE A 121 45.51 5.12 -4.20
N ASP A 122 45.40 6.37 -4.66
CA ASP A 122 46.52 7.32 -4.77
C ASP A 122 47.19 7.60 -3.40
N GLY A 123 46.44 7.42 -2.31
CA GLY A 123 46.90 7.61 -0.94
C GLY A 123 47.42 6.32 -0.26
N VAL A 124 47.29 5.16 -0.89
CA VAL A 124 47.51 3.87 -0.24
C VAL A 124 48.94 3.76 0.33
N GLN A 125 49.07 3.19 1.52
CA GLN A 125 50.34 2.97 2.22
C GLN A 125 50.48 1.51 2.62
N THR A 126 51.71 1.06 2.82
CA THR A 126 51.95 -0.21 3.51
C THR A 126 51.80 0.01 5.01
N HIS A 127 51.17 -0.94 5.69
CA HIS A 127 51.05 -0.95 7.13
C HIS A 127 52.43 -0.83 7.80
N ASN A 128 52.49 -0.10 8.93
CA ASN A 128 53.71 0.12 9.71
C ASN A 128 54.83 0.94 9.03
N VAL A 129 54.55 1.61 7.92
CA VAL A 129 55.49 2.56 7.31
C VAL A 129 55.30 3.96 7.92
N THR A 130 56.41 4.64 8.19
CA THR A 130 56.40 6.05 8.60
C THR A 130 56.01 6.92 7.40
N MET A 131 54.98 7.75 7.56
CA MET A 131 54.62 8.70 6.50
C MET A 131 55.70 9.75 6.34
N THR A 132 56.33 9.80 5.17
CA THR A 132 57.40 10.76 4.85
C THR A 132 56.92 11.93 4.01
N GLN A 133 55.64 11.96 3.61
CA GLN A 133 55.10 13.00 2.73
C GLN A 133 53.89 13.73 3.34
N PRO A 134 53.80 15.06 3.18
CA PRO A 134 52.64 15.82 3.62
C PRO A 134 51.40 15.46 2.81
N MET A 135 50.29 15.22 3.53
CA MET A 135 48.99 14.89 2.97
C MET A 135 48.25 16.19 2.56
N GLN A 136 47.49 16.15 1.46
CA GLN A 136 46.85 17.36 0.90
C GLN A 136 45.78 17.95 1.84
N ALA A 137 45.74 19.28 1.94
CA ALA A 137 44.87 20.05 2.84
C ALA A 137 43.35 19.87 2.60
N THR A 138 42.94 19.31 1.46
CA THR A 138 41.53 19.07 1.09
C THR A 138 40.90 17.85 1.78
N ILE A 139 41.66 17.06 2.56
CA ILE A 139 41.22 15.78 3.16
C ILE A 139 40.75 15.93 4.62
N ILE A 140 40.77 17.14 5.19
CA ILE A 140 40.64 17.36 6.65
C ILE A 140 39.39 16.73 7.29
N LYS A 141 38.24 16.71 6.60
CA LYS A 141 36.97 16.19 7.15
C LYS A 141 37.04 14.70 7.50
N TYR A 142 37.54 13.88 6.57
CA TYR A 142 37.63 12.42 6.73
C TYR A 142 38.96 11.98 7.35
N MET A 143 39.92 12.91 7.51
CA MET A 143 41.23 12.62 8.06
C MET A 143 41.16 12.34 9.56
N ALA A 144 41.73 11.20 9.95
CA ALA A 144 41.86 10.81 11.35
C ALA A 144 42.65 11.87 12.16
N PRO A 145 42.26 12.15 13.41
CA PRO A 145 42.85 13.22 14.22
C PRO A 145 44.35 13.04 14.44
N GLU A 146 44.84 11.81 14.59
CA GLU A 146 46.25 11.50 14.75
C GLU A 146 47.06 11.90 13.50
N LEU A 147 46.55 11.66 12.29
CA LEU A 147 47.20 12.11 11.05
C LEU A 147 47.19 13.63 10.94
N ARG A 148 46.06 14.27 11.28
CA ARG A 148 45.92 15.73 11.22
C ARG A 148 46.89 16.45 12.14
N ASN A 149 47.14 15.87 13.32
CA ASN A 149 48.02 16.44 14.33
C ASN A 149 49.50 16.11 14.08
N GLY A 150 49.81 15.28 13.08
CA GLY A 150 51.17 14.82 12.80
C GLY A 150 51.72 13.83 13.84
N ASN A 151 50.84 13.20 14.62
CA ASN A 151 51.20 12.31 15.74
C ASN A 151 51.37 10.85 15.29
N VAL A 152 51.77 10.60 14.04
CA VAL A 152 51.78 9.25 13.46
C VAL A 152 53.18 8.85 13.04
N ASP A 153 53.84 8.06 13.88
CA ASP A 153 55.12 7.42 13.57
C ASP A 153 54.96 6.30 12.53
N LYS A 154 53.77 5.69 12.46
CA LYS A 154 53.42 4.54 11.59
C LYS A 154 51.96 4.58 11.16
N VAL A 155 51.70 4.37 9.87
CA VAL A 155 50.33 4.27 9.35
C VAL A 155 49.69 2.95 9.79
N GLU A 156 48.53 3.07 10.44
CA GLU A 156 47.73 1.94 10.93
C GLU A 156 46.33 1.90 10.30
N PRO A 157 45.71 0.70 10.18
CA PRO A 157 44.34 0.53 9.69
C PRO A 157 43.28 1.40 10.38
N ALA A 158 43.50 1.74 11.65
CA ALA A 158 42.60 2.58 12.45
C ALA A 158 42.35 3.98 11.85
N VAL A 159 43.26 4.46 10.99
CA VAL A 159 43.08 5.70 10.22
C VAL A 159 41.88 5.58 9.29
N ASP A 160 41.81 4.50 8.50
CA ASP A 160 40.71 4.27 7.57
C ASP A 160 39.39 4.09 8.33
N MET A 161 39.44 3.45 9.50
CA MET A 161 38.25 3.22 10.33
C MET A 161 37.62 4.53 10.82
N PHE A 162 38.43 5.56 11.12
CA PHE A 162 37.90 6.90 11.40
C PHE A 162 37.19 7.48 10.18
N SER A 163 37.82 7.41 9.02
CA SER A 163 37.24 7.90 7.76
C SER A 163 35.92 7.21 7.44
N VAL A 164 35.84 5.88 7.64
CA VAL A 164 34.58 5.12 7.53
C VAL A 164 33.53 5.63 8.51
N GLY A 165 33.90 5.89 9.77
CA GLY A 165 32.98 6.45 10.75
C GLY A 165 32.32 7.74 10.25
N VAL A 166 33.09 8.63 9.62
CA VAL A 166 32.55 9.87 9.00
C VAL A 166 31.66 9.55 7.80
N VAL A 167 32.09 8.64 6.91
CA VAL A 167 31.27 8.21 5.76
C VAL A 167 29.94 7.59 6.19
N LEU A 168 29.93 6.74 7.22
CA LEU A 168 28.72 6.11 7.73
C LEU A 168 27.78 7.13 8.39
N ALA A 169 28.32 8.10 9.14
CA ALA A 169 27.51 9.17 9.71
C ALA A 169 26.76 9.95 8.62
N GLU A 170 27.41 10.26 7.50
CA GLU A 170 26.78 10.91 6.34
C GLU A 170 25.83 10.00 5.59
N LEU A 171 26.20 8.72 5.43
CA LEU A 171 25.39 7.72 4.76
C LEU A 171 24.07 7.45 5.50
N PHE A 172 24.01 7.66 6.81
CA PHE A 172 22.80 7.46 7.60
C PHE A 172 22.13 8.76 8.04
N ASP A 173 22.66 9.93 7.64
CA ASP A 173 22.10 11.22 8.01
C ASP A 173 20.64 11.36 7.54
N GLY A 174 19.81 11.94 8.40
CA GLY A 174 18.35 12.08 8.17
C GLY A 174 17.54 10.79 8.20
N SER A 175 18.13 9.63 8.52
CA SER A 175 17.43 8.35 8.67
C SER A 175 17.17 8.02 10.14
N GLU A 176 16.05 7.36 10.45
CA GLU A 176 15.85 6.74 11.77
C GLU A 176 16.78 5.53 11.89
N VAL A 177 17.86 5.66 12.67
CA VAL A 177 18.84 4.60 12.92
C VAL A 177 18.67 4.02 14.33
N SER A 178 18.97 2.73 14.47
CA SER A 178 19.04 2.06 15.78
C SER A 178 20.20 2.59 16.62
N ASP A 179 20.07 2.50 17.95
CA ASP A 179 21.15 2.83 18.90
C ASP A 179 22.46 2.08 18.59
N ALA A 180 22.37 0.85 18.08
CA ALA A 180 23.53 0.05 17.67
C ALA A 180 24.36 0.71 16.56
N ILE A 181 23.71 1.27 15.52
CA ILE A 181 24.38 2.00 14.43
C ILE A 181 25.03 3.27 14.98
N GLN A 182 24.32 4.00 15.85
CA GLN A 182 24.85 5.22 16.46
C GLN A 182 26.09 4.93 17.32
N ALA A 183 26.05 3.86 18.12
CA ALA A 183 27.17 3.40 18.93
C ALA A 183 28.38 2.99 18.08
N LEU A 184 28.15 2.24 16.99
CA LEU A 184 29.21 1.86 16.05
C LEU A 184 29.87 3.10 15.43
N VAL A 185 29.08 4.04 14.90
CA VAL A 185 29.60 5.29 14.30
C VAL A 185 30.43 6.07 15.33
N SER A 186 29.96 6.19 16.57
CA SER A 186 30.71 6.86 17.64
C SER A 186 32.02 6.15 17.98
N SER A 187 32.05 4.81 17.99
CA SER A 187 33.29 4.05 18.24
C SER A 187 34.33 4.23 17.12
N LEU A 188 33.88 4.22 15.86
CA LEU A 188 34.74 4.44 14.68
C LEU A 188 35.36 5.84 14.69
N GLN A 189 34.63 6.85 15.16
CA GLN A 189 35.10 8.23 15.23
C GLN A 189 35.86 8.58 16.53
N SER A 190 36.25 7.58 17.34
CA SER A 190 37.03 7.81 18.56
C SER A 190 38.31 8.60 18.28
N ALA A 191 38.63 9.56 19.16
CA ALA A 191 39.89 10.30 19.09
C ALA A 191 41.11 9.42 19.39
N ASP A 192 40.92 8.37 20.21
CA ASP A 192 41.92 7.34 20.47
C ASP A 192 41.80 6.24 19.38
N PRO A 193 42.82 6.03 18.53
CA PRO A 193 42.79 5.03 17.46
C PRO A 193 42.68 3.60 17.99
N THR A 194 43.12 3.33 19.22
CA THR A 194 43.07 1.98 19.82
C THR A 194 41.66 1.55 20.23
N GLN A 195 40.73 2.51 20.35
CA GLN A 195 39.33 2.25 20.67
C GLN A 195 38.47 2.05 19.42
N ARG A 196 39.03 2.25 18.22
CA ARG A 196 38.29 2.05 16.97
C ARG A 196 38.28 0.56 16.63
N PRO A 197 37.12 -0.02 16.31
CA PRO A 197 37.08 -1.42 15.89
C PRO A 197 37.80 -1.59 14.54
N THR A 198 38.39 -2.76 14.34
CA THR A 198 38.85 -3.19 13.01
C THR A 198 37.67 -3.36 12.05
N ALA A 199 37.94 -3.39 10.74
CA ALA A 199 36.89 -3.63 9.75
C ALA A 199 36.11 -4.94 9.99
N LEU A 200 36.78 -5.99 10.47
CA LEU A 200 36.15 -7.27 10.79
C LEU A 200 35.28 -7.19 12.05
N GLU A 201 35.74 -6.51 13.10
CA GLU A 201 34.94 -6.29 14.31
C GLU A 201 33.72 -5.43 14.02
N ALA A 202 33.88 -4.38 13.21
CA ALA A 202 32.77 -3.55 12.75
C ALA A 202 31.74 -4.37 11.96
N LEU A 203 32.16 -5.26 11.06
CA LEU A 203 31.24 -6.17 10.33
C LEU A 203 30.45 -7.10 11.24
N HIS A 204 31.05 -7.55 12.35
CA HIS A 204 30.38 -8.41 13.33
C HIS A 204 29.56 -7.64 14.36
N HIS A 205 29.56 -6.29 14.32
CA HIS A 205 28.79 -5.46 15.24
C HIS A 205 27.29 -5.74 15.11
N GLU A 206 26.56 -5.68 16.23
CA GLU A 206 25.10 -5.82 16.28
C GLU A 206 24.34 -4.85 15.35
N ALA A 207 25.01 -3.79 14.88
CA ALA A 207 24.48 -2.82 13.93
C ALA A 207 24.22 -3.42 12.53
N PHE A 208 24.96 -4.49 12.18
CA PHE A 208 24.80 -5.24 10.94
C PHE A 208 24.28 -6.65 11.16
N GLN A 209 24.15 -7.08 12.41
CA GLN A 209 23.40 -8.28 12.74
C GLN A 209 21.92 -7.94 12.62
N ALA A 210 21.37 -8.13 11.43
CA ALA A 210 19.94 -8.09 11.27
C ALA A 210 19.33 -9.09 12.25
N GLU A 211 18.43 -8.63 13.12
CA GLU A 211 17.45 -9.55 13.69
C GLU A 211 16.87 -10.33 12.50
N PRO A 212 16.86 -11.67 12.54
CA PRO A 212 16.29 -12.45 11.44
C PRO A 212 14.91 -11.88 11.17
N MET A 213 14.71 -11.35 9.96
CA MET A 213 13.43 -10.80 9.55
C MET A 213 12.41 -11.89 9.82
N LYS A 214 11.46 -11.63 10.73
CA LYS A 214 10.48 -12.66 11.09
C LYS A 214 9.76 -13.04 9.81
N GLU A 215 9.89 -14.29 9.44
CA GLU A 215 9.29 -14.90 8.26
C GLU A 215 8.05 -15.69 8.69
N ALA A 216 7.04 -15.68 7.84
CA ALA A 216 5.83 -16.46 8.04
C ALA A 216 5.43 -17.12 6.72
N SER A 217 4.97 -18.37 6.81
CA SER A 217 4.42 -19.09 5.66
C SER A 217 2.96 -18.71 5.47
N CYS A 218 2.61 -18.35 4.24
CA CYS A 218 1.23 -18.04 3.88
C CYS A 218 0.38 -19.31 3.90
N VAL A 219 -0.73 -19.30 4.65
CA VAL A 219 -1.63 -20.47 4.74
C VAL A 219 -2.37 -20.81 3.43
N ILE A 220 -2.33 -19.91 2.43
CA ILE A 220 -2.98 -20.11 1.13
C ILE A 220 -1.98 -20.60 0.07
N CYS A 221 -0.92 -19.84 -0.21
CA CYS A 221 0.04 -20.20 -1.25
C CYS A 221 1.23 -21.02 -0.75
N LEU A 222 1.38 -21.18 0.58
CA LEU A 222 2.45 -21.92 1.25
C LEU A 222 3.86 -21.34 1.09
N ASP A 223 4.02 -20.26 0.33
CA ASP A 223 5.26 -19.52 0.20
C ASP A 223 5.61 -18.76 1.49
N VAL A 224 6.90 -18.48 1.68
CA VAL A 224 7.45 -17.75 2.84
C VAL A 224 7.60 -16.28 2.51
N TYR A 225 7.10 -15.43 3.39
CA TYR A 225 7.18 -13.97 3.25
C TYR A 225 7.71 -13.33 4.54
N PRO A 226 8.32 -12.14 4.44
CA PRO A 226 8.44 -11.26 5.60
C PRO A 226 7.09 -11.06 6.28
N VAL A 227 7.05 -11.00 7.61
CA VAL A 227 5.80 -10.72 8.36
C VAL A 227 5.18 -9.38 7.94
N SER A 228 5.97 -8.41 7.47
CA SER A 228 5.49 -7.15 6.89
C SER A 228 4.75 -7.31 5.56
N GLY A 229 4.91 -8.45 4.87
CA GLY A 229 4.28 -8.78 3.60
C GLY A 229 2.88 -9.39 3.71
N GLY A 230 2.23 -9.30 4.88
CA GLY A 230 0.91 -9.89 5.11
C GLY A 230 0.30 -9.55 6.47
N VAL A 231 -0.76 -10.27 6.82
CA VAL A 231 -1.50 -10.11 8.08
C VAL A 231 -1.69 -11.47 8.74
N SER A 232 -1.78 -11.48 10.06
CA SER A 232 -2.04 -12.70 10.84
C SER A 232 -3.28 -12.57 11.72
N CYS A 233 -3.98 -13.68 11.93
CA CYS A 233 -4.99 -13.76 12.99
C CYS A 233 -4.34 -13.92 14.37
N ALA A 234 -5.14 -13.93 15.44
CA ALA A 234 -4.62 -14.05 16.81
C ALA A 234 -3.92 -15.40 17.11
N ASP A 235 -4.26 -16.47 16.39
CA ASP A 235 -3.58 -17.77 16.48
C ASP A 235 -2.31 -17.86 15.60
N GLY A 236 -1.94 -16.78 14.91
CA GLY A 236 -0.68 -16.72 14.14
C GLY A 236 -0.77 -17.27 12.71
N HIS A 237 -1.97 -17.62 12.21
CA HIS A 237 -2.14 -17.96 10.79
C HIS A 237 -1.90 -16.71 9.92
N PHE A 238 -0.84 -16.76 9.12
CA PHE A 238 -0.40 -15.66 8.25
C PHE A 238 -0.96 -15.80 6.83
N ALA A 239 -1.42 -14.70 6.26
CA ALA A 239 -1.81 -14.59 4.85
C ALA A 239 -1.03 -13.45 4.18
N CYS A 240 -0.34 -13.74 3.08
CA CYS A 240 0.36 -12.72 2.31
C CYS A 240 -0.64 -11.75 1.66
N ILE A 241 -0.19 -10.52 1.37
CA ILE A 241 -1.03 -9.45 0.80
C ILE A 241 -1.78 -9.91 -0.45
N GLU A 242 -1.12 -10.63 -1.37
CA GLU A 242 -1.75 -11.07 -2.61
C GLU A 242 -2.90 -12.06 -2.36
N CYS A 243 -2.69 -13.06 -1.49
CA CYS A 243 -3.71 -14.04 -1.16
C CYS A 243 -4.85 -13.42 -0.34
N LEU A 244 -4.53 -12.47 0.55
CA LEU A 244 -5.52 -11.68 1.28
C LEU A 244 -6.38 -10.85 0.33
N SER A 245 -5.76 -10.11 -0.60
CA SER A 245 -6.45 -9.32 -1.63
C SER A 245 -7.42 -10.16 -2.45
N ARG A 246 -7.00 -11.36 -2.89
CA ARG A 246 -7.90 -12.28 -3.60
C ARG A 246 -9.08 -12.72 -2.74
N SER A 247 -8.86 -12.95 -1.45
CA SER A 247 -9.92 -13.33 -0.50
C SER A 247 -10.92 -12.19 -0.26
N VAL A 248 -10.44 -10.94 -0.15
CA VAL A 248 -11.30 -9.75 -0.04
C VAL A 248 -12.13 -9.55 -1.31
N ARG A 249 -11.54 -9.73 -2.49
CA ARG A 249 -12.29 -9.67 -3.76
C ARG A 249 -13.33 -10.78 -3.86
N ALA A 250 -12.99 -11.99 -3.45
CA ALA A 250 -13.94 -13.10 -3.40
C ALA A 250 -15.12 -12.79 -2.48
N ALA A 251 -14.92 -12.05 -1.39
CA ALA A 251 -16.00 -11.65 -0.47
C ALA A 251 -17.07 -10.73 -1.10
N ILE A 252 -16.78 -10.11 -2.24
CA ILE A 252 -17.74 -9.29 -3.00
C ILE A 252 -18.82 -10.18 -3.65
N GLU A 253 -18.49 -11.44 -3.95
CA GLU A 253 -19.40 -12.34 -4.65
C GLU A 253 -20.51 -12.86 -3.70
N ALA A 254 -21.76 -12.86 -4.18
CA ALA A 254 -22.95 -13.17 -3.38
C ALA A 254 -22.96 -14.58 -2.74
N HIS A 255 -22.07 -15.49 -3.16
CA HIS A 255 -21.95 -16.87 -2.67
C HIS A 255 -20.59 -17.15 -2.04
N SER A 256 -19.86 -16.11 -1.65
CA SER A 256 -18.55 -16.27 -1.05
C SER A 256 -18.61 -16.92 0.32
N HIS A 257 -17.64 -17.79 0.60
CA HIS A 257 -17.42 -18.36 1.93
C HIS A 257 -16.72 -17.36 2.87
N VAL A 258 -16.18 -16.26 2.32
CA VAL A 258 -15.48 -15.23 3.08
C VAL A 258 -16.51 -14.25 3.67
N LYS A 259 -16.64 -14.26 5.00
CA LYS A 259 -17.56 -13.35 5.71
C LYS A 259 -16.83 -12.09 6.18
N VAL A 260 -17.41 -10.94 5.86
CA VAL A 260 -16.97 -9.62 6.31
C VAL A 260 -17.93 -9.12 7.40
N LEU A 261 -17.39 -8.66 8.51
CA LEU A 261 -18.14 -8.09 9.64
C LEU A 261 -18.34 -6.58 9.49
N ARG A 262 -19.20 -6.01 10.34
CA ARG A 262 -19.56 -4.57 10.34
C ARG A 262 -18.38 -3.64 10.58
N ASP A 263 -17.36 -4.09 11.29
CA ASP A 263 -16.13 -3.35 11.57
C ASP A 263 -15.06 -3.52 10.48
N GLY A 264 -15.40 -4.19 9.37
CA GLY A 264 -14.48 -4.52 8.29
C GLY A 264 -13.56 -5.71 8.59
N SER A 265 -13.73 -6.38 9.73
CA SER A 265 -12.97 -7.59 10.05
C SER A 265 -13.41 -8.76 9.17
N VAL A 266 -12.46 -9.62 8.81
CA VAL A 266 -12.69 -10.78 7.94
C VAL A 266 -12.30 -12.05 8.68
N CYS A 267 -13.07 -13.14 8.49
CA CYS A 267 -12.70 -14.45 9.02
C CYS A 267 -11.33 -14.89 8.49
N CYS A 268 -10.56 -15.55 9.34
CA CYS A 268 -9.29 -16.14 8.94
C CYS A 268 -9.51 -17.10 7.77
N VAL A 269 -8.58 -17.07 6.82
CA VAL A 269 -8.60 -17.89 5.61
C VAL A 269 -8.01 -19.28 5.82
N ALA A 270 -7.46 -19.55 7.01
CA ALA A 270 -6.97 -20.88 7.37
C ALA A 270 -8.14 -21.85 7.54
N PRO A 271 -8.02 -23.11 7.06
CA PRO A 271 -9.02 -24.15 7.32
C PRO A 271 -9.27 -24.31 8.82
N ASP A 272 -10.54 -24.48 9.20
CA ASP A 272 -10.99 -24.71 10.58
C ASP A 272 -10.66 -23.57 11.58
N CYS A 273 -10.28 -22.38 11.11
CA CYS A 273 -10.04 -21.21 11.96
C CYS A 273 -11.22 -20.23 11.93
N GLU A 274 -11.86 -20.00 13.08
CA GLU A 274 -12.98 -19.05 13.21
C GLU A 274 -12.55 -17.65 13.69
N LEU A 275 -11.24 -17.43 13.88
CA LEU A 275 -10.73 -16.14 14.35
C LEU A 275 -10.82 -15.05 13.29
N LEU A 276 -10.78 -13.81 13.74
CA LEU A 276 -10.90 -12.64 12.89
C LEU A 276 -9.55 -11.98 12.63
N VAL A 277 -9.38 -11.48 11.42
CA VAL A 277 -8.35 -10.50 11.07
C VAL A 277 -9.01 -9.12 11.09
N SER A 278 -8.47 -8.21 11.90
CA SER A 278 -9.10 -6.90 12.12
C SER A 278 -9.17 -6.07 10.83
N GLY A 279 -10.27 -5.34 10.63
CA GLY A 279 -10.43 -4.44 9.48
C GLY A 279 -9.31 -3.40 9.36
N ARG A 280 -8.76 -2.92 10.50
CA ARG A 280 -7.61 -2.01 10.52
C ARG A 280 -6.35 -2.63 9.91
N ALA A 281 -6.05 -3.88 10.28
CA ALA A 281 -4.88 -4.58 9.76
C ALA A 281 -4.99 -4.85 8.25
N ILE A 282 -6.21 -5.17 7.79
CA ILE A 282 -6.49 -5.37 6.37
C ILE A 282 -6.35 -4.04 5.61
N ALA A 283 -6.92 -2.96 6.12
CA ALA A 283 -6.86 -1.63 5.49
C ALA A 283 -5.43 -1.09 5.33
N SER A 284 -4.52 -1.43 6.24
CA SER A 284 -3.10 -1.06 6.11
C SER A 284 -2.30 -1.95 5.15
N ALA A 285 -2.82 -3.13 4.78
CA ALA A 285 -2.08 -4.16 4.05
C ALA A 285 -2.52 -4.29 2.58
N VAL A 286 -3.80 -4.08 2.28
CA VAL A 286 -4.34 -4.27 0.91
C VAL A 286 -4.26 -2.98 0.07
N PRO A 287 -4.15 -3.08 -1.27
CA PRO A 287 -4.22 -1.92 -2.16
C PRO A 287 -5.53 -1.13 -2.05
N ASP A 288 -5.51 0.18 -2.38
CA ASP A 288 -6.67 1.09 -2.29
C ASP A 288 -7.93 0.59 -3.01
N GLY A 289 -7.75 -0.10 -4.15
CA GLY A 289 -8.86 -0.70 -4.90
C GLY A 289 -9.58 -1.80 -4.12
N ASP A 290 -8.82 -2.63 -3.39
CA ASP A 290 -9.36 -3.73 -2.59
C ASP A 290 -9.97 -3.21 -1.28
N LEU A 291 -9.37 -2.16 -0.70
CA LEU A 291 -9.93 -1.45 0.46
C LEU A 291 -11.28 -0.80 0.11
N SER A 292 -11.38 -0.17 -1.07
CA SER A 292 -12.63 0.42 -1.55
C SER A 292 -13.73 -0.63 -1.69
N ALA A 293 -13.39 -1.83 -2.17
CA ALA A 293 -14.32 -2.95 -2.26
C ALA A 293 -14.77 -3.45 -0.89
N LEU A 294 -13.86 -3.59 0.08
CA LEU A 294 -14.17 -3.97 1.46
C LEU A 294 -15.16 -2.97 2.09
N LEU A 295 -14.91 -1.67 1.93
CA LEU A 295 -15.77 -0.60 2.45
C LEU A 295 -17.16 -0.62 1.80
N ALA A 296 -17.26 -0.97 0.52
CA ALA A 296 -18.55 -1.12 -0.16
C ALA A 296 -19.39 -2.27 0.44
N ILE A 297 -18.77 -3.41 0.75
CA ILE A 297 -19.44 -4.54 1.41
C ILE A 297 -19.96 -4.12 2.80
N VAL A 298 -19.11 -3.48 3.60
CA VAL A 298 -19.46 -3.00 4.94
C VAL A 298 -20.64 -2.01 4.86
N ARG A 299 -20.58 -1.05 3.94
CA ARG A 299 -21.65 -0.07 3.72
C ARG A 299 -22.97 -0.74 3.33
N ALA A 300 -22.95 -1.67 2.39
CA ALA A 300 -24.14 -2.40 1.96
C ALA A 300 -24.75 -3.25 3.10
N GLN A 301 -23.93 -3.73 4.04
CA GLN A 301 -24.41 -4.42 5.25
C GLN A 301 -25.13 -3.45 6.20
N PHE A 302 -24.56 -2.27 6.44
CA PHE A 302 -25.19 -1.22 7.25
C PHE A 302 -26.52 -0.75 6.67
N GLU A 303 -26.59 -0.55 5.35
CA GLU A 303 -27.81 -0.12 4.65
C GLU A 303 -28.92 -1.17 4.78
N ARG A 304 -28.61 -2.47 4.63
CA ARG A 304 -29.57 -3.56 4.85
C ARG A 304 -30.07 -3.64 6.29
N ASP A 305 -29.18 -3.53 7.26
CA ASP A 305 -29.53 -3.58 8.68
C ASP A 305 -30.41 -2.39 9.08
N ALA A 306 -30.11 -1.20 8.57
CA ALA A 306 -30.92 0.00 8.80
C ALA A 306 -32.32 -0.13 8.16
N ALA A 307 -32.41 -0.68 6.95
CA ALA A 307 -33.69 -0.94 6.29
C ALA A 307 -34.55 -1.95 7.07
N ALA A 308 -33.95 -3.06 7.51
CA ALA A 308 -34.64 -4.08 8.31
C ALA A 308 -35.15 -3.53 9.65
N GLU A 309 -34.39 -2.63 10.28
CA GLU A 309 -34.79 -1.99 11.52
C GLU A 309 -35.94 -0.99 11.30
N GLN A 310 -35.89 -0.18 10.24
CA GLN A 310 -37.00 0.70 9.87
C GLN A 310 -38.29 -0.09 9.60
N GLU A 311 -38.19 -1.24 8.94
CA GLU A 311 -39.36 -2.07 8.65
C GLU A 311 -39.95 -2.73 9.90
N ARG A 312 -39.11 -3.17 10.85
CA ARG A 312 -39.58 -3.60 12.18
C ARG A 312 -40.34 -2.49 12.90
N GLN A 313 -39.75 -1.30 12.97
CA GLN A 313 -40.37 -0.16 13.64
C GLN A 313 -41.69 0.25 12.97
N PHE A 314 -41.78 0.17 11.65
CA PHE A 314 -43.03 0.40 10.93
C PHE A 314 -44.09 -0.63 11.30
N ARG A 315 -43.74 -1.91 11.32
CA ARG A 315 -44.64 -3.01 11.69
C ARG A 315 -45.18 -2.86 13.10
N ASP A 316 -44.32 -2.58 14.07
CA ASP A 316 -44.71 -2.42 15.48
C ASP A 316 -45.67 -1.23 15.67
N ARG A 317 -45.46 -0.13 14.93
CA ARG A 317 -46.37 1.02 14.94
C ARG A 317 -47.74 0.70 14.34
N VAL A 318 -47.79 -0.15 13.31
CA VAL A 318 -49.04 -0.59 12.68
C VAL A 318 -49.80 -1.52 13.62
N ASP A 319 -49.12 -2.49 14.24
CA ASP A 319 -49.75 -3.42 15.19
C ASP A 319 -50.28 -2.69 16.44
N ALA A 320 -49.55 -1.69 16.94
CA ALA A 320 -50.02 -0.84 18.03
C ALA A 320 -51.28 -0.03 17.64
N ALA A 321 -51.33 0.52 16.42
CA ALA A 321 -52.48 1.28 15.93
C ALA A 321 -53.74 0.41 15.68
N LEU A 322 -53.56 -0.89 15.43
CA LEU A 322 -54.66 -1.85 15.23
C LEU A 322 -55.30 -2.30 16.55
N LEU A 323 -54.58 -2.25 17.67
CA LEU A 323 -55.06 -2.65 18.99
C LEU A 323 -55.92 -1.58 19.70
N GLU A 324 -55.85 -0.31 19.29
CA GLU A 324 -56.41 0.80 20.07
C GLU A 324 -57.91 1.10 19.85
N HIS A 325 -58.62 0.54 18.86
CA HIS A 325 -60.04 0.86 18.68
C HIS A 325 -60.91 -0.28 18.11
N GLU A 326 -62.08 -0.48 18.74
CA GLU A 326 -63.24 -1.18 18.16
C GLU A 326 -63.68 -0.42 16.89
N LEU A 327 -63.35 -0.95 15.72
CA LEU A 327 -63.61 -0.29 14.43
C LEU A 327 -64.64 -1.08 13.62
N ASP A 328 -65.41 -0.34 12.82
CA ASP A 328 -66.26 -0.89 11.77
C ASP A 328 -65.43 -1.80 10.83
N GLN A 329 -65.84 -3.06 10.72
CA GLN A 329 -65.19 -4.09 9.91
C GLN A 329 -64.99 -3.64 8.46
N THR A 330 -65.91 -2.81 7.95
CA THR A 330 -65.86 -2.26 6.59
C THR A 330 -64.67 -1.33 6.41
N MET A 331 -64.43 -0.45 7.37
CA MET A 331 -63.30 0.48 7.36
C MET A 331 -61.97 -0.27 7.51
N GLN A 332 -61.92 -1.29 8.39
CA GLN A 332 -60.73 -2.12 8.55
C GLN A 332 -60.37 -2.85 7.25
N ASN A 333 -61.36 -3.36 6.51
CA ASN A 333 -61.15 -4.01 5.23
C ASN A 333 -60.55 -3.02 4.21
N HIS A 334 -61.09 -1.81 4.10
CA HIS A 334 -60.53 -0.79 3.20
C HIS A 334 -59.10 -0.40 3.58
N ILE A 335 -58.80 -0.20 4.87
CA ILE A 335 -57.44 0.13 5.33
C ILE A 335 -56.47 -1.00 4.99
N ARG A 336 -56.84 -2.25 5.25
CA ARG A 336 -56.01 -3.42 4.94
C ARG A 336 -55.75 -3.56 3.44
N THR A 337 -56.77 -3.39 2.59
CA THR A 337 -56.60 -3.42 1.13
C THR A 337 -55.69 -2.29 0.65
N ILE A 338 -55.85 -1.08 1.18
CA ILE A 338 -54.98 0.05 0.82
C ILE A 338 -53.53 -0.25 1.20
N GLN A 339 -53.28 -0.81 2.38
CA GLN A 339 -51.93 -1.16 2.81
C GLN A 339 -51.30 -2.24 1.93
N ASN A 340 -52.04 -3.31 1.65
CA ASN A 340 -51.48 -4.52 1.03
C ASN A 340 -51.45 -4.46 -0.51
N GLU A 341 -52.33 -3.67 -1.13
CA GLU A 341 -52.51 -3.69 -2.59
C GLU A 341 -52.26 -2.33 -3.25
N VAL A 342 -52.49 -1.22 -2.53
CA VAL A 342 -52.37 0.13 -3.08
C VAL A 342 -51.03 0.75 -2.76
N LEU A 343 -50.60 0.68 -1.50
CA LEU A 343 -49.35 1.24 -1.00
C LEU A 343 -48.18 0.26 -1.08
N ALA A 344 -48.45 -1.04 -1.14
CA ALA A 344 -47.42 -2.05 -1.34
C ALA A 344 -46.94 -2.03 -2.79
N ILE A 345 -45.62 -2.02 -2.94
CA ILE A 345 -44.95 -2.14 -4.21
C ILE A 345 -44.70 -3.64 -4.41
N THR A 346 -45.52 -4.26 -5.26
CA THR A 346 -45.59 -5.71 -5.46
C THR A 346 -45.42 -6.08 -6.93
N CYS A 347 -44.94 -7.30 -7.17
CA CYS A 347 -44.85 -7.84 -8.52
C CYS A 347 -46.26 -7.88 -9.14
N PRO A 348 -46.45 -7.30 -10.34
CA PRO A 348 -47.77 -7.26 -11.00
C PRO A 348 -48.31 -8.65 -11.36
N ARG A 349 -47.44 -9.67 -11.40
CA ARG A 349 -47.80 -11.04 -11.82
C ARG A 349 -48.14 -11.99 -10.68
N CYS A 350 -47.43 -11.89 -9.56
CA CYS A 350 -47.57 -12.83 -8.44
C CYS A 350 -47.75 -12.15 -7.08
N SER A 351 -47.89 -10.83 -7.06
CA SER A 351 -48.13 -10.01 -5.87
C SER A 351 -47.07 -10.14 -4.77
N THR A 352 -45.91 -10.74 -5.06
CA THR A 352 -44.78 -10.79 -4.14
C THR A 352 -44.25 -9.39 -3.92
N VAL A 353 -44.17 -8.96 -2.65
CA VAL A 353 -43.57 -7.68 -2.25
C VAL A 353 -42.09 -7.69 -2.62
N PHE A 354 -41.61 -6.62 -3.23
CA PHE A 354 -40.20 -6.48 -3.57
C PHE A 354 -39.61 -5.28 -2.82
N ALA A 355 -38.47 -5.49 -2.17
CA ALA A 355 -37.77 -4.47 -1.37
C ALA A 355 -36.44 -4.03 -1.99
N ASP A 356 -35.95 -4.75 -3.00
CA ASP A 356 -34.59 -4.58 -3.51
C ASP A 356 -34.59 -3.87 -4.88
N PHE A 357 -33.74 -2.85 -4.98
CA PHE A 357 -33.39 -2.17 -6.21
C PHE A 357 -31.88 -2.30 -6.42
N ASP A 358 -31.48 -2.94 -7.51
CA ASP A 358 -30.09 -3.27 -7.85
C ASP A 358 -29.45 -2.26 -8.82
N GLY A 359 -30.09 -1.11 -9.02
CA GLY A 359 -29.67 -0.09 -9.99
C GLY A 359 -30.37 -0.21 -11.34
N CYS A 360 -30.93 -1.37 -11.69
CA CYS A 360 -31.60 -1.58 -12.97
C CYS A 360 -33.09 -1.24 -12.89
N CYS A 361 -33.58 -0.41 -13.81
CA CYS A 361 -34.99 -0.05 -13.90
C CYS A 361 -35.87 -1.14 -14.55
N ALA A 362 -35.28 -2.25 -15.01
CA ALA A 362 -35.98 -3.47 -15.43
C ALA A 362 -35.99 -4.49 -14.28
N LEU A 363 -36.96 -4.36 -13.38
CA LEU A 363 -37.02 -5.11 -12.13
C LEU A 363 -37.37 -6.57 -12.39
N LYS A 364 -36.66 -7.49 -11.76
CA LYS A 364 -36.95 -8.94 -11.82
C LYS A 364 -37.61 -9.42 -10.55
N CYS A 365 -38.74 -10.11 -10.68
CA CYS A 365 -39.37 -10.77 -9.54
C CYS A 365 -38.57 -12.00 -9.11
N GLY A 366 -38.14 -12.06 -7.85
CA GLY A 366 -37.44 -13.23 -7.29
C GLY A 366 -38.30 -14.50 -7.22
N ALA A 367 -39.63 -14.37 -7.16
CA ALA A 367 -40.53 -15.52 -7.02
C ALA A 367 -40.95 -16.11 -8.37
N CYS A 368 -41.46 -15.28 -9.30
CA CYS A 368 -42.00 -15.76 -10.58
C CYS A 368 -41.09 -15.49 -11.79
N SER A 369 -39.93 -14.84 -11.57
CA SER A 369 -38.96 -14.48 -12.61
C SER A 369 -39.50 -13.58 -13.74
N SER A 370 -40.66 -12.94 -13.55
CA SER A 370 -41.13 -11.92 -14.50
C SER A 370 -40.39 -10.60 -14.32
N TYR A 371 -40.25 -9.88 -15.42
CA TYR A 371 -39.68 -8.54 -15.48
C TYR A 371 -40.77 -7.49 -15.57
N PHE A 372 -40.60 -6.40 -14.85
CA PHE A 372 -41.54 -5.29 -14.88
C PHE A 372 -40.82 -3.95 -14.75
N CYS A 373 -41.42 -2.92 -15.31
CA CYS A 373 -40.84 -1.59 -15.37
C CYS A 373 -40.83 -0.91 -13.99
N ALA A 374 -39.69 -0.36 -13.55
CA ALA A 374 -39.59 0.38 -12.28
C ALA A 374 -40.46 1.65 -12.25
N TRP A 375 -40.75 2.25 -13.40
CA TRP A 375 -41.47 3.52 -13.49
C TRP A 375 -42.99 3.38 -13.37
N CYS A 376 -43.56 2.34 -14.03
CA CYS A 376 -45.00 2.15 -14.14
C CYS A 376 -45.51 0.81 -13.59
N LEU A 377 -44.61 -0.11 -13.24
CA LEU A 377 -44.88 -1.49 -12.81
C LEU A 377 -45.61 -2.34 -13.86
N GLN A 378 -45.46 -2.02 -15.15
CA GLN A 378 -46.00 -2.84 -16.23
C GLN A 378 -45.22 -4.16 -16.33
N ASP A 379 -45.94 -5.29 -16.30
CA ASP A 379 -45.39 -6.62 -16.56
C ASP A 379 -44.99 -6.78 -18.02
N THR A 380 -43.79 -7.28 -18.26
CA THR A 380 -43.21 -7.54 -19.58
C THR A 380 -42.89 -9.02 -19.81
N GLY A 381 -43.34 -9.90 -18.90
CA GLY A 381 -43.14 -11.33 -18.99
C GLY A 381 -41.73 -11.74 -18.54
N ASN A 382 -41.18 -12.81 -19.12
CA ASN A 382 -39.90 -13.38 -18.67
C ASN A 382 -38.70 -12.91 -19.51
N ASP A 383 -38.89 -11.88 -20.35
CA ASP A 383 -37.87 -11.37 -21.26
C ASP A 383 -37.32 -10.02 -20.76
N ALA A 384 -36.06 -10.03 -20.34
CA ALA A 384 -35.36 -8.83 -19.90
C ALA A 384 -35.21 -7.80 -21.03
N GLY A 385 -35.06 -8.23 -22.29
CA GLY A 385 -34.91 -7.33 -23.44
C GLY A 385 -36.18 -6.52 -23.69
N ALA A 386 -37.34 -7.16 -23.61
CA ALA A 386 -38.65 -6.50 -23.71
C ALA A 386 -38.85 -5.48 -22.58
N CYS A 387 -38.42 -5.81 -21.36
CA CYS A 387 -38.48 -4.89 -20.23
C CYS A 387 -37.59 -3.67 -20.43
N HIS A 388 -36.34 -3.88 -20.86
CA HIS A 388 -35.41 -2.78 -21.15
C HIS A 388 -35.94 -1.85 -22.25
N GLN A 389 -36.51 -2.40 -23.31
CA GLN A 389 -37.12 -1.59 -24.38
C GLN A 389 -38.27 -0.72 -23.85
N HIS A 390 -39.12 -1.28 -22.99
CA HIS A 390 -40.20 -0.52 -22.36
C HIS A 390 -39.67 0.56 -21.41
N VAL A 391 -38.68 0.25 -20.57
CA VAL A 391 -38.10 1.17 -19.59
C VAL A 391 -37.49 2.40 -20.28
N ALA A 392 -36.76 2.20 -21.37
CA ALA A 392 -36.11 3.27 -22.12
C ALA A 392 -37.11 4.27 -22.73
N THR A 393 -38.32 3.81 -23.09
CA THR A 393 -39.37 4.65 -23.70
C THR A 393 -40.56 4.88 -22.78
N CYS A 394 -40.43 4.61 -21.48
CA CYS A 394 -41.57 4.65 -20.56
C CYS A 394 -42.05 6.09 -20.36
N ALA A 395 -43.34 6.34 -20.60
CA ALA A 395 -43.93 7.67 -20.40
C ALA A 395 -43.90 8.15 -18.93
N SER A 396 -43.77 7.23 -17.98
CA SER A 396 -43.66 7.52 -16.55
C SER A 396 -42.24 7.85 -16.09
N LYS A 397 -41.24 7.78 -16.99
CA LYS A 397 -39.86 8.12 -16.67
C LYS A 397 -39.73 9.63 -16.35
N PRO A 398 -39.08 10.02 -15.24
CA PRO A 398 -38.86 11.43 -14.92
C PRO A 398 -38.05 12.18 -15.98
N ALA A 399 -38.47 13.40 -16.33
CA ALA A 399 -37.68 14.29 -17.19
C ALA A 399 -36.42 14.75 -16.45
N GLY A 400 -35.24 14.44 -17.00
CA GLY A 400 -33.93 14.74 -16.41
C GLY A 400 -33.08 13.50 -16.08
N ASP A 401 -33.65 12.29 -16.20
CA ASP A 401 -32.89 11.04 -16.12
C ASP A 401 -32.47 10.61 -17.54
N GLU A 402 -31.19 10.83 -17.88
CA GLU A 402 -30.64 10.60 -19.22
C GLU A 402 -30.29 9.12 -19.48
N ASP A 403 -30.05 8.30 -18.45
CA ASP A 403 -29.64 6.91 -18.64
C ASP A 403 -30.86 6.03 -19.01
N PRO A 404 -30.81 5.27 -20.11
CA PRO A 404 -31.97 4.52 -20.59
C PRO A 404 -32.38 3.34 -19.70
N PHE A 405 -31.52 2.82 -18.82
CA PHE A 405 -31.77 1.56 -18.10
C PHE A 405 -31.47 1.61 -16.60
N PHE A 406 -30.63 2.54 -16.16
CA PHE A 406 -30.20 2.67 -14.77
C PHE A 406 -30.67 3.98 -14.17
N SER A 407 -30.91 4.00 -12.86
CA SER A 407 -31.27 5.24 -12.14
C SER A 407 -30.81 5.15 -10.69
N ASP A 408 -30.65 6.31 -10.05
CA ASP A 408 -30.48 6.39 -8.60
C ASP A 408 -31.76 5.93 -7.88
N PHE A 409 -31.59 5.19 -6.78
CA PHE A 409 -32.70 4.69 -5.97
C PHE A 409 -33.59 5.82 -5.45
N ALA A 410 -33.03 7.00 -5.13
CA ALA A 410 -33.80 8.16 -4.69
C ALA A 410 -34.79 8.63 -5.77
N VAL A 411 -34.40 8.57 -7.04
CA VAL A 411 -35.26 8.94 -8.19
C VAL A 411 -36.36 7.90 -8.38
N VAL A 412 -36.02 6.61 -8.29
CA VAL A 412 -36.99 5.51 -8.37
C VAL A 412 -37.99 5.55 -7.21
N LYS A 413 -37.51 5.83 -5.99
CA LYS A 413 -38.34 6.00 -4.79
C LYS A 413 -39.36 7.13 -4.98
N GLN A 414 -38.95 8.25 -5.57
CA GLN A 414 -39.87 9.34 -5.91
C GLN A 414 -40.91 8.92 -6.96
N ALA A 415 -40.52 8.14 -7.98
CA ALA A 415 -41.46 7.62 -8.97
C ALA A 415 -42.50 6.68 -8.32
N TRP A 416 -42.07 5.78 -7.44
CA TRP A 416 -42.99 4.92 -6.68
C TRP A 416 -43.89 5.68 -5.73
N ALA A 417 -43.41 6.76 -5.12
CA ALA A 417 -44.24 7.63 -4.29
C ALA A 417 -45.37 8.27 -5.11
N ARG A 418 -45.07 8.75 -6.32
CA ARG A 418 -46.10 9.28 -7.25
C ARG A 418 -47.10 8.21 -7.68
N LEU A 419 -46.62 7.00 -7.98
CA LEU A 419 -47.47 5.89 -8.37
C LEU A 419 -48.43 5.47 -7.25
N ARG A 420 -47.92 5.37 -6.01
CA ARG A 420 -48.73 5.08 -4.81
C ARG A 420 -49.78 6.16 -4.56
N ALA A 421 -49.39 7.43 -4.69
CA ALA A 421 -50.32 8.55 -4.60
C ALA A 421 -51.46 8.45 -5.63
N GLN A 422 -51.15 8.14 -6.89
CA GLN A 422 -52.15 8.00 -7.95
C GLN A 422 -53.10 6.82 -7.68
N ARG A 423 -52.56 5.65 -7.34
CA ARG A 423 -53.36 4.46 -6.99
C ARG A 423 -54.25 4.71 -5.78
N LEU A 424 -53.73 5.42 -4.77
CA LEU A 424 -54.50 5.77 -3.58
C LEU A 424 -55.66 6.69 -3.92
N ARG A 425 -55.46 7.75 -4.72
CA ARG A 425 -56.57 8.61 -5.16
C ARG A 425 -57.64 7.82 -5.91
N HIS A 426 -57.23 6.98 -6.86
CA HIS A 426 -58.15 6.16 -7.64
C HIS A 426 -58.94 5.18 -6.77
N TYR A 427 -58.28 4.47 -5.85
CA TYR A 427 -58.95 3.56 -4.92
C TYR A 427 -59.94 4.31 -4.02
N MET A 428 -59.54 5.44 -3.45
CA MET A 428 -60.40 6.27 -2.61
C MET A 428 -61.62 6.79 -3.37
N ALA A 429 -61.49 7.11 -4.65
CA ALA A 429 -62.58 7.63 -5.48
C ALA A 429 -63.54 6.54 -5.98
N GLU A 430 -63.02 5.39 -6.39
CA GLU A 430 -63.83 4.35 -7.06
C GLU A 430 -64.27 3.19 -6.17
N LYS A 431 -63.56 2.92 -5.08
CA LYS A 431 -63.82 1.74 -4.22
C LYS A 431 -64.49 2.07 -2.90
N ILE A 432 -64.62 3.36 -2.56
CA ILE A 432 -65.31 3.81 -1.35
C ILE A 432 -66.39 4.82 -1.76
N GLU A 433 -67.60 4.33 -1.99
CA GLU A 433 -68.73 5.15 -2.46
C GLU A 433 -69.16 6.18 -1.40
N ASP A 434 -69.28 5.72 -0.14
CA ASP A 434 -69.74 6.54 0.98
C ASP A 434 -68.73 7.64 1.35
N ALA A 435 -69.21 8.89 1.37
CA ALA A 435 -68.38 10.05 1.67
C ALA A 435 -67.92 10.11 3.14
N GLY A 436 -68.73 9.59 4.06
CA GLY A 436 -68.37 9.51 5.49
C GLY A 436 -67.24 8.50 5.72
N MET A 437 -67.36 7.32 5.13
CA MET A 437 -66.35 6.27 5.14
C MET A 437 -65.03 6.75 4.50
N ARG A 438 -65.12 7.48 3.38
CA ARG A 438 -63.93 8.11 2.78
C ARG A 438 -63.22 9.04 3.77
N ALA A 439 -63.96 9.93 4.44
CA ALA A 439 -63.37 10.85 5.42
C ALA A 439 -62.72 10.12 6.60
N LEU A 440 -63.35 9.04 7.11
CA LEU A 440 -62.80 8.22 8.19
C LEU A 440 -61.51 7.49 7.77
N VAL A 441 -61.52 6.87 6.58
CA VAL A 441 -60.33 6.20 6.02
C VAL A 441 -59.20 7.22 5.78
N GLN A 442 -59.50 8.42 5.25
CA GLN A 442 -58.51 9.49 5.09
C GLN A 442 -57.89 9.90 6.42
N GLN A 443 -58.71 10.11 7.45
CA GLN A 443 -58.25 10.52 8.78
C GLN A 443 -57.29 9.48 9.37
N ARG A 444 -57.60 8.19 9.19
CA ARG A 444 -56.78 7.09 9.73
C ARG A 444 -55.53 6.80 8.92
N LEU A 445 -55.56 7.02 7.60
CA LEU A 445 -54.37 6.86 6.77
C LEU A 445 -53.40 8.04 6.90
N ARG A 446 -53.86 9.24 7.25
CA ARG A 446 -53.04 10.46 7.30
C ARG A 446 -51.69 10.31 8.04
N PRO A 447 -51.58 9.61 9.18
CA PRO A 447 -50.29 9.39 9.85
C PRO A 447 -49.31 8.50 9.07
N LEU A 448 -49.84 7.66 8.16
CA LEU A 448 -49.08 6.72 7.34
C LEU A 448 -48.61 7.33 6.00
N LEU A 449 -49.20 8.45 5.57
CA LEU A 449 -48.91 9.06 4.27
C LEU A 449 -47.79 10.09 4.38
N THR A 450 -46.59 9.60 4.69
CA THR A 450 -45.40 10.45 4.74
C THR A 450 -44.96 10.86 3.33
N PRO A 451 -44.17 11.94 3.19
CA PRO A 451 -43.60 12.33 1.90
C PRO A 451 -42.81 11.21 1.20
N ASP A 452 -42.17 10.32 1.95
CA ASP A 452 -41.48 9.15 1.41
C ASP A 452 -42.41 8.11 0.76
N ILE A 453 -43.68 8.07 1.17
CA ILE A 453 -44.66 7.07 0.73
C ILE A 453 -45.50 7.61 -0.43
N VAL A 454 -45.90 8.88 -0.40
CA VAL A 454 -46.81 9.49 -1.38
C VAL A 454 -46.30 10.77 -2.06
N GLY A 455 -45.12 11.25 -1.68
CA GLY A 455 -44.48 12.46 -2.22
C GLY A 455 -44.80 13.73 -1.43
N ASP A 456 -43.91 14.73 -1.52
CA ASP A 456 -43.92 15.97 -0.72
C ASP A 456 -45.19 16.84 -0.85
N ASN A 457 -46.01 16.60 -1.88
CA ASN A 457 -47.19 17.42 -2.18
C ASN A 457 -48.50 16.62 -2.26
N PHE A 458 -48.54 15.43 -1.66
CA PHE A 458 -49.76 14.63 -1.68
C PHE A 458 -50.90 15.29 -0.89
N ARG A 459 -52.07 15.41 -1.54
CA ARG A 459 -53.34 15.76 -0.91
C ARG A 459 -54.42 14.82 -1.43
N PHE A 460 -55.35 14.48 -0.55
CA PHE A 460 -56.63 13.93 -0.96
C PHE A 460 -57.42 15.07 -1.65
N GLU A 461 -57.92 14.81 -2.85
CA GLU A 461 -58.77 15.75 -3.60
C GLU A 461 -60.18 15.84 -3.00
#